data_AF-A0A961BYA9-F1
#
_entry.id   AF-A0A961BYA9-F1
#
_cell.length_a   1.000
_cell.length_b   1.000
_cell.length_c   1.000
_cell.angle_alpha   90.00
_cell.angle_beta   90.00
_cell.angle_gamma   90.00
#
_symmetry.space_group_name_H-M   'P 1'
#
loop_
_entity.id
_entity.type
_entity.pdbx_description
1 polymer ?
#
loop_
_entity_poly.entity_id
_entity_poly.type
_entity_poly.pdbx_seq_one_letter_code
_entity_poly.pdbx_strand_id
1 'polypeptide(L)'
;MAKKPKNSDKKSRSGGGKSAAARAEKAAPDLAAAIHEALQVTEGFDLSAVDPRATPGFTGDRAAAELELAATAQEVSTLQERLYAESRGGGQRSLLLVVQGLDTSGKGGIMRHVVGLLDPQGVQITAFKAPTREERSHPFLWRIRRALPTPGMIGVFDRSHYEDVLVVRVHNLVPPSTWSRRYAQINAFEKSAADKGIRIVKVMLHISSAEQKERLGERLARPDKYWKFNPGDIDERQRWDDYMAAYQAVMDKTATEHAPWYVVPADRKWYARLAVQHLLLRELRAMDPQWAAADFDVAQQQDRLAAT
;
A
#
# COMPACT_ATOMS: atom_id res chain seq x y z
N MET A 1 -64.05 -16.35 53.10
CA MET A 1 -62.67 -16.67 53.52
C MET A 1 -62.23 -17.96 52.84
N ALA A 2 -61.00 -17.98 52.32
CA ALA A 2 -60.20 -19.12 51.84
C ALA A 2 -60.54 -19.87 50.51
N LYS A 3 -59.54 -19.80 49.60
CA LYS A 3 -58.99 -20.81 48.64
C LYS A 3 -59.65 -21.05 47.24
N LYS A 4 -58.97 -20.48 46.23
CA LYS A 4 -58.53 -20.93 44.86
C LYS A 4 -58.61 -22.46 44.53
N PRO A 5 -58.36 -22.95 43.27
CA PRO A 5 -58.10 -22.31 41.93
C PRO A 5 -58.69 -23.05 40.68
N LYS A 6 -58.45 -22.52 39.46
CA LYS A 6 -58.04 -23.16 38.15
C LYS A 6 -58.69 -22.46 36.93
N ASN A 7 -57.88 -21.89 36.01
CA ASN A 7 -57.48 -22.43 34.68
C ASN A 7 -58.68 -22.65 33.73
N SER A 8 -58.73 -22.30 32.46
CA SER A 8 -57.88 -21.63 31.45
C SER A 8 -58.72 -21.72 30.18
N ASP A 9 -58.85 -20.68 29.35
CA ASP A 9 -58.91 -20.93 27.90
C ASP A 9 -58.69 -19.72 26.99
N LYS A 10 -58.02 -20.02 25.88
CA LYS A 10 -57.50 -19.17 24.81
C LYS A 10 -58.59 -18.45 24.00
N LYS A 11 -58.27 -17.25 23.52
CA LYS A 11 -58.60 -16.86 22.14
C LYS A 11 -57.50 -16.01 21.51
N SER A 12 -57.12 -16.46 20.33
CA SER A 12 -56.13 -15.96 19.39
C SER A 12 -56.36 -14.53 18.92
N ARG A 13 -55.27 -13.81 18.65
CA ARG A 13 -55.14 -12.93 17.47
C ARG A 13 -53.67 -12.81 17.07
N SER A 14 -53.34 -13.48 15.98
CA SER A 14 -52.14 -13.30 15.16
C SER A 14 -52.23 -12.00 14.36
N GLY A 15 -51.13 -11.26 14.22
CA GLY A 15 -51.00 -10.27 13.17
C GLY A 15 -49.95 -9.20 13.42
N GLY A 16 -48.87 -9.23 12.63
CA GLY A 16 -48.16 -8.03 12.18
C GLY A 16 -47.24 -7.34 13.19
N GLY A 17 -46.05 -7.88 13.40
CA GLY A 17 -45.02 -7.24 14.23
C GLY A 17 -43.59 -7.62 13.89
N LYS A 18 -43.30 -7.96 12.63
CA LYS A 18 -41.93 -8.16 12.12
C LYS A 18 -41.83 -7.65 10.69
N SER A 19 -41.85 -6.34 10.50
CA SER A 19 -41.41 -5.70 9.25
C SER A 19 -41.20 -4.19 9.41
N ALA A 20 -40.29 -3.81 10.31
CA ALA A 20 -39.81 -2.42 10.38
C ALA A 20 -38.33 -2.32 10.77
N ALA A 21 -37.74 -3.39 11.31
CA ALA A 21 -36.30 -3.47 11.63
C ALA A 21 -35.44 -4.11 10.52
N ALA A 22 -35.98 -4.23 9.31
CA ALA A 22 -35.23 -4.66 8.12
C ALA A 22 -35.31 -3.56 7.05
N ARG A 23 -35.02 -2.32 7.44
CA ARG A 23 -34.49 -1.36 6.48
C ARG A 23 -33.00 -1.62 6.45
N ALA A 24 -32.55 -2.23 5.35
CA ALA A 24 -31.15 -2.39 5.02
C ALA A 24 -30.44 -1.06 5.26
N GLU A 25 -29.58 -1.02 6.27
CA GLU A 25 -28.36 -0.24 6.22
C GLU A 25 -27.68 -0.70 4.92
N LYS A 26 -27.79 0.09 3.85
CA LYS A 26 -26.84 -0.04 2.76
C LYS A 26 -25.49 0.18 3.43
N ALA A 27 -24.73 -0.90 3.66
CA ALA A 27 -23.35 -0.81 4.08
C ALA A 27 -22.70 0.22 3.15
N ALA A 28 -22.09 1.26 3.72
CA ALA A 28 -21.30 2.19 2.94
C ALA A 28 -20.33 1.34 2.08
N PRO A 29 -20.14 1.67 0.78
CA PRO A 29 -19.24 0.91 -0.07
C PRO A 29 -17.88 0.81 0.63
N ASP A 30 -17.29 -0.40 0.66
CA ASP A 30 -15.96 -0.61 1.25
C ASP A 30 -14.97 0.33 0.56
N LEU A 31 -14.55 1.37 1.28
CA LEU A 31 -13.68 2.41 0.75
C LEU A 31 -12.38 1.83 0.20
N ALA A 32 -11.89 0.73 0.80
CA ALA A 32 -10.70 0.05 0.33
C ALA A 32 -10.90 -0.57 -1.07
N ALA A 33 -12.08 -1.15 -1.33
CA ALA A 33 -12.45 -1.67 -2.64
C ALA A 33 -12.66 -0.54 -3.67
N ALA A 34 -13.33 0.55 -3.29
CA ALA A 34 -13.55 1.70 -4.16
C ALA A 34 -12.24 2.38 -4.59
N ILE A 35 -11.29 2.53 -3.66
CA ILE A 35 -9.95 3.05 -3.94
C ILE A 35 -9.16 2.09 -4.83
N HIS A 36 -9.24 0.79 -4.57
CA HIS A 36 -8.60 -0.22 -5.42
C HIS A 36 -9.09 -0.13 -6.88
N GLU A 37 -10.41 -0.17 -7.10
CA GLU A 37 -11.02 -0.11 -8.43
C GLU A 37 -10.68 1.19 -9.15
N ALA A 38 -10.74 2.32 -8.44
CA ALA A 38 -10.54 3.63 -9.05
C ALA A 38 -9.07 3.95 -9.43
N LEU A 39 -8.10 3.30 -8.78
CA LEU A 39 -6.67 3.63 -8.95
C LEU A 39 -5.87 2.55 -9.67
N GLN A 40 -6.41 1.34 -9.81
CA GLN A 40 -5.70 0.24 -10.47
C GLN A 40 -5.48 0.56 -11.94
N VAL A 41 -4.24 0.38 -12.39
CA VAL A 41 -3.88 0.43 -13.81
C VAL A 41 -4.45 -0.81 -14.49
N THR A 42 -5.28 -0.57 -15.50
CA THR A 42 -5.91 -1.61 -16.35
C THR A 42 -5.45 -1.46 -17.80
N GLU A 43 -5.88 -2.38 -18.66
CA GLU A 43 -5.56 -2.31 -20.09
C GLU A 43 -6.06 -1.00 -20.71
N GLY A 44 -5.20 -0.33 -21.49
CA GLY A 44 -5.52 0.96 -22.10
C GLY A 44 -5.40 2.18 -21.18
N PHE A 45 -4.83 2.02 -19.98
CA PHE A 45 -4.60 3.12 -19.04
C PHE A 45 -3.78 4.26 -19.66
N ASP A 46 -4.24 5.51 -19.49
CA ASP A 46 -3.56 6.73 -19.93
C ASP A 46 -3.22 7.60 -18.72
N LEU A 47 -1.92 7.71 -18.41
CA LEU A 47 -1.40 8.51 -17.32
C LEU A 47 -1.70 10.00 -17.50
N SER A 48 -1.74 10.49 -18.75
CA SER A 48 -2.00 11.90 -19.04
C SER A 48 -3.43 12.34 -18.74
N ALA A 49 -4.36 11.38 -18.70
CA ALA A 49 -5.76 11.61 -18.36
C ALA A 49 -6.02 11.69 -16.84
N VAL A 50 -5.04 11.33 -16.01
CA VAL A 50 -5.18 11.35 -14.55
C VAL A 50 -5.02 12.78 -14.03
N ASP A 51 -6.08 13.33 -13.43
CA ASP A 51 -5.98 14.59 -12.67
C ASP A 51 -5.18 14.36 -11.37
N PRO A 52 -3.99 14.98 -11.20
CA PRO A 52 -3.15 14.79 -10.01
C PRO A 52 -3.77 15.35 -8.71
N ARG A 53 -4.82 16.19 -8.82
CA ARG A 53 -5.54 16.79 -7.69
C ARG A 53 -6.85 16.08 -7.33
N ALA A 54 -7.30 15.13 -8.15
CA ALA A 54 -8.52 14.37 -7.92
C ALA A 54 -8.40 13.48 -6.68
N THR A 55 -9.54 12.95 -6.23
CA THR A 55 -9.62 11.98 -5.12
C THR A 55 -10.43 10.72 -5.51
N PRO A 56 -10.01 9.96 -6.54
CA PRO A 56 -10.78 8.80 -7.01
C PRO A 56 -11.11 7.81 -5.89
N GLY A 57 -12.33 7.26 -5.91
CA GLY A 57 -12.83 6.35 -4.87
C GLY A 57 -13.16 7.00 -3.52
N PHE A 58 -12.91 8.31 -3.33
CA PHE A 58 -13.20 9.02 -2.08
C PHE A 58 -13.89 10.36 -2.32
N THR A 59 -15.12 10.49 -1.79
CA THR A 59 -15.95 11.70 -1.94
C THR A 59 -15.84 12.67 -0.77
N GLY A 60 -15.10 12.31 0.29
CA GLY A 60 -14.90 13.15 1.47
C GLY A 60 -13.85 14.24 1.26
N ASP A 61 -13.75 15.14 2.23
CA ASP A 61 -12.73 16.17 2.27
C ASP A 61 -11.51 15.74 3.10
N ARG A 62 -10.62 16.70 3.37
CA ARG A 62 -9.43 16.45 4.18
C ARG A 62 -9.77 15.98 5.60
N ALA A 63 -10.79 16.56 6.24
CA ALA A 63 -11.16 16.21 7.60
C ALA A 63 -11.74 14.79 7.66
N ALA A 64 -12.60 14.44 6.70
CA ALA A 64 -13.10 13.09 6.54
C ALA A 64 -11.96 12.08 6.29
N ALA A 65 -10.97 12.42 5.46
CA ALA A 65 -9.83 11.54 5.21
C ALA A 65 -8.95 11.33 6.46
N GLU A 66 -8.77 12.37 7.28
CA GLU A 66 -8.03 12.26 8.55
C GLU A 66 -8.78 11.35 9.55
N LEU A 67 -10.12 11.39 9.57
CA LEU A 67 -10.95 10.47 10.36
C LEU A 67 -10.85 9.02 9.86
N GLU A 68 -10.94 8.79 8.55
CA GLU A 68 -10.81 7.45 7.95
C GLU A 68 -9.43 6.82 8.21
N LEU A 69 -8.37 7.63 8.07
CA LEU A 69 -7.00 7.21 8.38
C LEU A 69 -6.86 6.77 9.83
N ALA A 70 -7.47 7.51 10.77
CA ALA A 70 -7.44 7.16 12.19
C ALA A 70 -8.29 5.92 12.50
N ALA A 71 -9.47 5.81 11.89
CA ALA A 71 -10.40 4.70 12.11
C ALA A 71 -9.83 3.34 11.65
N THR A 72 -9.05 3.34 10.57
CA THR A 72 -8.48 2.11 9.98
C THR A 72 -7.07 1.79 10.48
N ALA A 73 -6.40 2.70 11.19
CA ALA A 73 -5.03 2.51 11.67
C ALA A 73 -4.87 1.26 12.56
N GLN A 74 -5.79 1.05 13.50
CA GLN A 74 -5.74 -0.09 14.41
C GLN A 74 -5.91 -1.41 13.66
N GLU A 75 -6.81 -1.46 12.67
CA GLU A 75 -7.04 -2.66 11.89
C GLU A 75 -5.81 -3.02 11.04
N VAL A 76 -5.20 -2.03 10.37
CA VAL A 76 -3.95 -2.23 9.61
C VAL A 76 -2.84 -2.76 10.52
N SER A 77 -2.69 -2.17 11.71
CA SER A 77 -1.71 -2.60 12.72
C SER A 77 -1.96 -4.05 13.16
N THR A 78 -3.20 -4.40 13.51
CA THR A 78 -3.57 -5.76 13.93
C THR A 78 -3.39 -6.79 12.80
N LEU A 79 -3.72 -6.46 11.55
CA LEU A 79 -3.52 -7.36 10.43
C LEU A 79 -2.03 -7.58 10.13
N GLN A 80 -1.20 -6.54 10.26
CA GLN A 80 0.25 -6.69 10.16
C GLN A 80 0.79 -7.57 11.29
N GLU A 81 0.30 -7.38 12.53
CA GLU A 81 0.71 -8.21 13.66
C GLU A 81 0.33 -9.68 13.45
N ARG A 82 -0.89 -9.95 12.96
CA ARG A 82 -1.31 -11.30 12.57
C ARG A 82 -0.41 -11.88 11.49
N LEU A 83 -0.03 -11.09 10.48
CA LEU A 83 0.89 -11.55 9.43
C LEU A 83 2.25 -11.97 10.01
N TYR A 84 2.76 -11.20 10.96
CA TYR A 84 4.01 -11.50 11.65
C TYR A 84 3.87 -12.73 12.57
N ALA A 85 2.78 -12.84 13.32
CA ALA A 85 2.50 -14.00 14.17
C ALA A 85 2.36 -15.29 13.34
N GLU A 86 1.66 -15.23 12.21
CA GLU A 86 1.51 -16.35 11.28
C GLU A 86 2.86 -16.92 10.84
N SER A 87 3.87 -16.07 10.60
CA SER A 87 5.20 -16.56 10.20
C SER A 87 5.95 -17.25 11.33
N ARG A 88 5.67 -16.92 12.60
CA ARG A 88 6.17 -17.68 13.76
C ARG A 88 5.59 -19.08 13.82
N GLY A 89 4.37 -19.27 13.31
CA GLY A 89 3.74 -20.58 13.11
C GLY A 89 4.13 -21.29 11.81
N GLY A 90 5.12 -20.78 11.06
CA GLY A 90 5.60 -21.38 9.81
C GLY A 90 4.97 -20.83 8.52
N GLY A 91 4.10 -19.82 8.62
CA GLY A 91 3.58 -19.09 7.47
C GLY A 91 4.68 -18.47 6.61
N GLN A 92 4.54 -18.55 5.29
CA GLN A 92 5.56 -18.12 4.32
C GLN A 92 5.22 -16.80 3.62
N ARG A 93 4.06 -16.22 3.90
CA ARG A 93 3.52 -15.06 3.18
C ARG A 93 4.14 -13.77 3.67
N SER A 94 4.26 -12.79 2.79
CA SER A 94 4.68 -11.42 3.10
C SER A 94 4.01 -10.44 2.15
N LEU A 95 4.12 -9.14 2.45
CA LEU A 95 3.61 -8.08 1.57
C LEU A 95 4.76 -7.16 1.17
N LEU A 96 4.81 -6.73 -0.09
CA LEU A 96 5.76 -5.76 -0.59
C LEU A 96 5.03 -4.54 -1.15
N LEU A 97 5.17 -3.40 -0.48
CA LEU A 97 4.76 -2.10 -0.99
C LEU A 97 5.92 -1.45 -1.75
N VAL A 98 5.75 -1.24 -3.05
CA VAL A 98 6.68 -0.45 -3.88
C VAL A 98 6.12 0.94 -4.02
N VAL A 99 6.86 1.96 -3.57
CA VAL A 99 6.47 3.37 -3.68
C VAL A 99 7.39 4.08 -4.66
N GLN A 100 6.81 4.50 -5.78
CA GLN A 100 7.46 5.24 -6.85
C GLN A 100 6.83 6.62 -7.06
N GLY A 101 7.54 7.48 -7.78
CA GLY A 101 7.13 8.83 -8.11
C GLY A 101 8.33 9.77 -8.16
N LEU A 102 8.20 10.89 -8.88
CA LEU A 102 9.25 11.89 -8.99
C LEU A 102 9.63 12.49 -7.62
N ASP A 103 10.78 13.15 -7.56
CA ASP A 103 11.14 13.85 -6.34
C ASP A 103 10.12 14.95 -6.01
N THR A 104 9.89 15.09 -4.70
CA THR A 104 8.77 15.84 -4.09
C THR A 104 7.37 15.21 -4.18
N SER A 105 7.18 14.06 -4.85
CA SER A 105 5.85 13.42 -4.98
C SER A 105 5.17 13.05 -3.65
N GLY A 106 5.95 12.85 -2.59
CA GLY A 106 5.43 12.57 -1.25
C GLY A 106 5.81 11.20 -0.69
N LYS A 107 6.73 10.46 -1.33
CA LYS A 107 7.22 9.14 -0.86
C LYS A 107 7.57 9.13 0.63
N GLY A 108 8.42 10.06 1.09
CA GLY A 108 8.76 10.17 2.51
C GLY A 108 7.59 10.52 3.43
N GLY A 109 6.53 11.14 2.91
CA GLY A 109 5.27 11.35 3.63
C GLY A 109 4.48 10.06 3.81
N ILE A 110 4.43 9.20 2.79
CA ILE A 110 3.86 7.85 2.90
C ILE A 110 4.64 7.03 3.93
N MET A 111 5.98 7.04 3.88
CA MET A 111 6.82 6.35 4.85
C MET A 111 6.54 6.81 6.29
N ARG A 112 6.39 8.12 6.51
CA ARG A 112 6.14 8.66 7.84
C ARG A 112 4.74 8.33 8.39
N HIS A 113 3.71 8.39 7.54
CA HIS A 113 2.32 8.40 8.00
C HIS A 113 1.57 7.09 7.79
N VAL A 114 1.92 6.31 6.75
CA VAL A 114 1.27 5.03 6.48
C VAL A 114 2.11 3.91 7.07
N VAL A 115 3.40 3.86 6.73
CA VAL A 115 4.31 2.84 7.27
C VAL A 115 4.57 3.04 8.76
N GLY A 116 4.58 4.30 9.23
CA GLY A 116 4.74 4.63 10.65
C GLY A 116 3.59 4.18 11.57
N LEU A 117 2.49 3.64 11.03
CA LEU A 117 1.40 3.04 11.82
C LEU A 117 1.65 1.57 12.17
N LEU A 118 2.59 0.93 11.48
CA LEU A 118 2.91 -0.48 11.64
C LEU A 118 3.92 -0.68 12.77
N ASP A 119 3.95 -1.88 13.37
CA ASP A 119 5.01 -2.21 14.31
C ASP A 119 6.35 -2.27 13.55
N PRO A 120 7.39 -1.51 13.97
CA PRO A 120 8.67 -1.50 13.29
C PRO A 120 9.34 -2.89 13.21
N GLN A 121 9.02 -3.82 14.10
CA GLN A 121 9.52 -5.21 14.07
C GLN A 121 8.90 -6.04 12.95
N GLY A 122 7.76 -5.64 12.43
CA GLY A 122 7.06 -6.30 11.32
C GLY A 122 7.28 -5.64 9.95
N VAL A 123 8.19 -4.65 9.86
CA VAL A 123 8.42 -3.87 8.65
C VAL A 123 9.88 -3.89 8.22
N GLN A 124 10.11 -4.05 6.91
CA GLN A 124 11.43 -3.96 6.28
C GLN A 124 11.45 -2.84 5.25
N ILE A 125 11.99 -1.67 5.62
CA ILE A 125 12.09 -0.51 4.73
C ILE A 125 13.45 -0.50 4.03
N THR A 126 13.44 -0.45 2.70
CA THR A 126 14.65 -0.24 1.89
C THR A 126 14.46 0.98 0.99
N ALA A 127 15.33 1.98 1.15
CA ALA A 127 15.36 3.16 0.29
C ALA A 127 16.48 3.06 -0.74
N PHE A 128 16.13 2.87 -2.01
CA PHE A 128 17.10 2.71 -3.07
C PHE A 128 17.62 4.07 -3.54
N LYS A 129 18.95 4.23 -3.47
CA LYS A 129 19.69 5.38 -4.03
C LYS A 129 20.40 4.96 -5.32
N ALA A 130 21.19 5.87 -5.89
CA ALA A 130 22.10 5.58 -6.98
C ALA A 130 22.96 4.33 -6.66
N PRO A 131 23.09 3.36 -7.59
CA PRO A 131 23.82 2.13 -7.30
C PRO A 131 25.27 2.34 -6.89
N THR A 132 25.75 1.60 -5.90
CA THR A 132 27.18 1.60 -5.51
C THR A 132 28.04 0.94 -6.59
N ARG A 133 29.38 1.02 -6.47
CA ARG A 133 30.29 0.34 -7.39
C ARG A 133 30.09 -1.18 -7.39
N GLU A 134 29.89 -1.76 -6.21
CA GLU A 134 29.60 -3.20 -6.05
C GLU A 134 28.27 -3.54 -6.72
N GLU A 135 27.20 -2.80 -6.43
CA GLU A 135 25.89 -3.06 -7.02
C GLU A 135 25.92 -2.99 -8.56
N ARG A 136 26.72 -2.08 -9.15
CA ARG A 136 26.91 -2.00 -10.61
C ARG A 136 27.70 -3.16 -11.21
N SER A 137 28.46 -3.90 -10.41
CA SER A 137 29.15 -5.12 -10.86
C SER A 137 28.24 -6.35 -10.91
N HIS A 138 27.01 -6.24 -10.39
CA HIS A 138 25.99 -7.28 -10.46
C HIS A 138 24.86 -6.90 -11.44
N PRO A 139 24.04 -7.88 -11.88
CA PRO A 139 22.79 -7.57 -12.56
C PRO A 139 21.89 -6.67 -11.69
N PHE A 140 21.19 -5.70 -12.30
CA PHE A 140 20.47 -4.65 -11.55
C PHE A 140 19.48 -5.16 -10.48
N LEU A 141 18.84 -6.31 -10.72
CA LEU A 141 17.92 -6.94 -9.78
C LEU A 141 18.60 -7.61 -8.58
N TRP A 142 19.93 -7.74 -8.55
CA TRP A 142 20.66 -8.40 -7.47
C TRP A 142 20.41 -7.70 -6.12
N ARG A 143 20.61 -6.39 -6.05
CA ARG A 143 20.38 -5.63 -4.81
C ARG A 143 18.91 -5.63 -4.39
N ILE A 144 18.02 -5.71 -5.38
CA ILE A 144 16.56 -5.70 -5.19
C ILE A 144 16.11 -7.02 -4.58
N ARG A 145 16.61 -8.15 -5.09
CA ARG A 145 16.32 -9.48 -4.54
C ARG A 145 16.74 -9.63 -3.08
N ARG A 146 17.89 -9.04 -2.71
CA ARG A 146 18.40 -9.07 -1.34
C ARG A 146 17.56 -8.27 -0.35
N ALA A 147 16.74 -7.35 -0.85
CA ALA A 147 15.87 -6.50 -0.04
C ALA A 147 14.42 -7.01 0.03
N LEU A 148 14.08 -8.10 -0.66
CA LEU A 148 12.73 -8.67 -0.60
C LEU A 148 12.33 -9.00 0.84
N PRO A 149 11.05 -8.80 1.21
CA PRO A 149 10.61 -9.07 2.57
C PRO A 149 10.68 -10.56 2.91
N THR A 150 11.11 -10.85 4.14
CA THR A 150 11.04 -12.22 4.69
C THR A 150 9.61 -12.57 5.11
N PRO A 151 9.27 -13.85 5.32
CA PRO A 151 7.94 -14.26 5.79
C PRO A 151 7.46 -13.48 7.02
N GLY A 152 6.18 -13.08 7.00
CA GLY A 152 5.52 -12.30 8.05
C GLY A 152 5.79 -10.80 8.02
N MET A 153 6.64 -10.32 7.10
CA MET A 153 7.03 -8.92 7.03
C MET A 153 6.22 -8.14 6.00
N ILE A 154 6.03 -6.85 6.28
CA ILE A 154 5.68 -5.85 5.27
C ILE A 154 6.97 -5.18 4.79
N GLY A 155 7.42 -5.54 3.59
CA GLY A 155 8.51 -4.87 2.90
C GLY A 155 8.04 -3.55 2.28
N VAL A 156 8.84 -2.50 2.38
CA VAL A 156 8.56 -1.21 1.75
C VAL A 156 9.77 -0.72 0.97
N PHE A 157 9.59 -0.54 -0.33
CA PHE A 157 10.59 -0.02 -1.24
C PHE A 157 10.33 1.47 -1.52
N ASP A 158 11.19 2.36 -1.01
CA ASP A 158 11.25 3.78 -1.42
C ASP A 158 12.18 3.89 -2.64
N ARG A 159 11.58 4.12 -3.81
CA ARG A 159 12.15 3.73 -5.12
C ARG A 159 12.36 2.22 -5.20
N SER A 160 12.73 1.68 -6.36
CA SER A 160 12.81 0.22 -6.57
C SER A 160 13.57 -0.16 -7.84
N HIS A 161 13.45 -1.41 -8.29
CA HIS A 161 13.95 -1.88 -9.59
C HIS A 161 13.41 -1.09 -10.79
N TYR A 162 12.35 -0.31 -10.62
CA TYR A 162 11.85 0.55 -11.69
C TYR A 162 12.79 1.72 -12.02
N GLU A 163 13.70 2.12 -11.12
CA GLU A 163 14.73 3.14 -11.45
C GLU A 163 15.55 2.72 -12.68
N ASP A 164 15.77 1.41 -12.85
CA ASP A 164 16.53 0.83 -13.95
C ASP A 164 15.81 0.86 -15.31
N VAL A 165 14.57 1.33 -15.35
CA VAL A 165 13.78 1.62 -16.57
C VAL A 165 13.15 3.02 -16.56
N LEU A 166 13.42 3.82 -15.53
CA LEU A 166 13.01 5.22 -15.39
C LEU A 166 14.20 6.15 -15.66
N VAL A 167 14.98 6.52 -14.64
CA VAL A 167 16.14 7.41 -14.76
C VAL A 167 17.16 6.88 -15.77
N VAL A 168 17.35 5.55 -15.83
CA VAL A 168 18.23 4.90 -16.82
C VAL A 168 17.76 5.14 -18.26
N ARG A 169 16.44 5.12 -18.49
CA ARG A 169 15.85 5.40 -19.79
C ARG A 169 15.93 6.90 -20.12
N VAL A 170 15.51 7.76 -19.20
CA VAL A 170 15.44 9.23 -19.40
C VAL A 170 16.81 9.82 -19.72
N HIS A 171 17.87 9.35 -19.05
CA HIS A 171 19.23 9.83 -19.28
C HIS A 171 20.07 8.93 -20.19
N ASN A 172 19.47 7.92 -20.83
CA ASN A 172 20.16 6.96 -21.70
C ASN A 172 21.45 6.38 -21.07
N LEU A 173 21.38 6.01 -19.78
CA LEU A 173 22.55 5.51 -19.03
C LEU A 173 23.06 4.15 -19.56
N VAL A 174 22.20 3.44 -20.29
CA VAL A 174 22.54 2.26 -21.10
C VAL A 174 21.76 2.34 -22.42
N PRO A 175 22.17 1.61 -23.48
CA PRO A 175 21.45 1.60 -24.74
C PRO A 175 19.96 1.19 -24.59
N PRO A 176 19.05 1.70 -25.44
CA PRO A 176 17.64 1.32 -25.42
C PRO A 176 17.38 -0.18 -25.48
N SER A 177 18.18 -0.93 -26.25
CA SER A 177 18.10 -2.39 -26.31
C SER A 177 18.44 -3.08 -24.99
N THR A 178 19.15 -2.42 -24.08
CA THR A 178 19.48 -2.94 -22.75
C THR A 178 18.37 -2.68 -21.75
N TRP A 179 17.91 -1.43 -21.58
CA TRP A 179 16.88 -1.14 -20.58
C TRP A 179 15.49 -1.65 -21.01
N SER A 180 15.17 -1.70 -22.31
CA SER A 180 13.86 -2.20 -22.77
C SER A 180 13.64 -3.68 -22.42
N ARG A 181 14.69 -4.51 -22.48
CA ARG A 181 14.64 -5.93 -22.03
C ARG A 181 14.37 -6.08 -20.54
N ARG A 182 14.66 -5.04 -19.73
CA ARG A 182 14.46 -5.10 -18.27
C ARG A 182 12.99 -5.18 -17.89
N TYR A 183 12.05 -4.70 -18.72
CA TYR A 183 10.61 -4.88 -18.43
C TYR A 183 10.24 -6.36 -18.31
N ALA A 184 10.70 -7.21 -19.24
CA ALA A 184 10.47 -8.65 -19.16
C ALA A 184 11.17 -9.29 -17.94
N GLN A 185 12.38 -8.82 -17.61
CA GLN A 185 13.11 -9.29 -16.43
C GLN A 185 12.42 -8.89 -15.11
N ILE A 186 11.84 -7.70 -15.07
CA ILE A 186 11.05 -7.20 -13.93
C ILE A 186 9.80 -8.05 -13.76
N ASN A 187 9.03 -8.29 -14.82
CA ASN A 187 7.83 -9.14 -14.73
C ASN A 187 8.18 -10.56 -14.27
N ALA A 188 9.25 -11.15 -14.80
CA ALA A 188 9.71 -12.48 -14.35
C ALA A 188 10.15 -12.49 -12.88
N PHE A 189 10.80 -11.42 -12.42
CA PHE A 189 11.18 -11.26 -11.02
C PHE A 189 9.96 -11.11 -10.10
N GLU A 190 9.01 -10.24 -10.44
CA GLU A 190 7.80 -10.00 -9.66
C GLU A 190 6.93 -11.25 -9.61
N LYS A 191 6.78 -11.96 -10.74
CA LYS A 191 6.11 -13.26 -10.76
C LYS A 191 6.79 -14.25 -9.83
N SER A 192 8.12 -14.38 -9.89
CA SER A 192 8.86 -15.30 -9.01
C SER A 192 8.74 -14.93 -7.52
N ALA A 193 8.62 -13.65 -7.19
CA ALA A 193 8.36 -13.18 -5.83
C ALA A 193 6.92 -13.51 -5.40
N ALA A 194 5.93 -13.26 -6.26
CA ALA A 194 4.54 -13.60 -6.01
C ALA A 194 4.32 -15.11 -5.83
N ASP A 195 4.95 -15.94 -6.67
CA ASP A 195 4.91 -17.40 -6.58
C ASP A 195 5.48 -17.92 -5.23
N LYS A 196 6.33 -17.13 -4.56
CA LYS A 196 6.88 -17.43 -3.23
C LYS A 196 6.03 -16.89 -2.07
N GLY A 197 4.85 -16.36 -2.35
CA GLY A 197 3.93 -15.84 -1.33
C GLY A 197 4.12 -14.36 -0.99
N ILE A 198 4.86 -13.59 -1.79
CA ILE A 198 4.98 -12.14 -1.61
C ILE A 198 3.84 -11.44 -2.34
N ARG A 199 2.92 -10.81 -1.60
CA ARG A 199 1.85 -9.96 -2.16
C ARG A 199 2.43 -8.61 -2.56
N ILE A 200 2.47 -8.31 -3.85
CA ILE A 200 3.11 -7.08 -4.36
C ILE A 200 2.06 -5.99 -4.63
N VAL A 201 2.29 -4.79 -4.08
CA VAL A 201 1.48 -3.59 -4.31
C VAL A 201 2.39 -2.49 -4.82
N LYS A 202 2.18 -2.03 -6.06
CA LYS A 202 3.03 -0.98 -6.65
C LYS A 202 2.24 0.32 -6.76
N VAL A 203 2.76 1.37 -6.15
CA VAL A 203 2.13 2.70 -6.11
C VAL A 203 3.03 3.69 -6.82
N MET A 204 2.47 4.44 -7.77
CA MET A 204 3.08 5.64 -8.31
C MET A 204 2.34 6.85 -7.75
N LEU A 205 3.06 7.71 -7.03
CA LEU A 205 2.54 8.99 -6.54
C LEU A 205 2.60 10.02 -7.66
N HIS A 206 1.45 10.31 -8.26
CA HIS A 206 1.30 11.19 -9.42
C HIS A 206 1.03 12.62 -8.96
N ILE A 207 2.02 13.51 -9.13
CA ILE A 207 1.87 14.94 -8.89
C ILE A 207 1.91 15.70 -10.21
N SER A 208 1.30 16.88 -10.24
CA SER A 208 1.44 17.80 -11.36
C SER A 208 2.82 18.45 -11.38
N SER A 209 3.25 18.88 -12.56
CA SER A 209 4.48 19.69 -12.70
C SER A 209 4.37 20.98 -11.89
N ALA A 210 3.18 21.59 -11.80
CA ALA A 210 2.95 22.79 -10.99
C ALA A 210 3.19 22.53 -9.50
N GLU A 211 2.60 21.47 -8.95
CA GLU A 211 2.78 21.07 -7.55
C GLU A 211 4.25 20.76 -7.22
N GLN A 212 4.97 20.10 -8.13
CA GLN A 212 6.40 19.83 -7.93
C GLN A 212 7.19 21.14 -7.76
N LYS A 213 6.92 22.15 -8.60
CA LYS A 213 7.56 23.47 -8.52
C LYS A 213 7.27 24.15 -7.18
N GLU A 214 6.02 24.12 -6.74
CA GLU A 214 5.61 24.67 -5.44
C GLU A 214 6.38 24.00 -4.30
N ARG A 215 6.41 22.65 -4.27
CA ARG A 215 7.10 21.89 -3.22
C ARG A 215 8.62 22.11 -3.22
N LEU A 216 9.25 22.31 -4.37
CA LEU A 216 10.67 22.67 -4.45
C LEU A 216 10.89 24.08 -3.91
N GLY A 217 10.03 25.04 -4.29
CA GLY A 217 10.04 26.39 -3.74
C GLY A 217 9.89 26.43 -2.22
N GLU A 218 8.95 25.65 -1.68
CA GLU A 218 8.77 25.50 -0.22
C GLU A 218 10.04 25.00 0.49
N ARG A 219 10.79 24.07 -0.12
CA ARG A 219 12.05 23.57 0.45
C ARG A 219 13.13 24.65 0.46
N LEU A 220 13.21 25.47 -0.59
CA LEU A 220 14.16 26.58 -0.69
C LEU A 220 13.80 27.76 0.23
N ALA A 221 12.51 27.93 0.55
CA ALA A 221 12.05 28.97 1.47
C ALA A 221 12.20 28.59 2.96
N ARG A 222 12.57 27.34 3.27
CA ARG A 222 12.57 26.80 4.63
C ARG A 222 13.92 26.23 5.05
N PRO A 223 14.65 26.90 5.98
CA PRO A 223 15.94 26.40 6.48
C PRO A 223 15.91 24.97 7.02
N ASP A 224 14.80 24.56 7.67
CA ASP A 224 14.61 23.20 8.20
C ASP A 224 14.41 22.12 7.11
N LYS A 225 14.37 22.52 5.84
CA LYS A 225 14.16 21.67 4.67
C LYS A 225 15.33 21.68 3.67
N TYR A 226 16.36 22.50 3.87
CA TYR A 226 17.50 22.57 2.95
C TYR A 226 18.17 21.22 2.70
N TRP A 227 18.30 20.40 3.75
CA TRP A 227 18.84 19.04 3.65
C TRP A 227 18.03 18.10 2.75
N LYS A 228 16.77 18.44 2.42
CA LYS A 228 15.92 17.69 1.49
C LYS A 228 15.98 18.20 0.06
N PHE A 229 16.64 19.32 -0.20
CA PHE A 229 16.73 19.90 -1.53
C PHE A 229 18.01 19.39 -2.22
N ASN A 230 17.86 18.87 -3.43
CA ASN A 230 18.98 18.57 -4.32
C ASN A 230 18.85 19.46 -5.55
N PRO A 231 19.87 20.24 -5.94
CA PRO A 231 19.85 21.00 -7.19
C PRO A 231 19.49 20.15 -8.42
N GLY A 232 19.88 18.87 -8.42
CA GLY A 232 19.49 17.92 -9.47
C GLY A 232 17.97 17.75 -9.63
N ASP A 233 17.16 18.02 -8.60
CA ASP A 233 15.70 17.99 -8.70
C ASP A 233 15.17 19.00 -9.75
N ILE A 234 15.90 20.10 -9.99
CA ILE A 234 15.60 21.08 -11.04
C ILE A 234 15.96 20.52 -12.43
N ASP A 235 17.08 19.79 -12.54
CA ASP A 235 17.51 19.18 -13.80
C ASP A 235 16.52 18.07 -14.21
N GLU A 236 16.12 17.22 -13.26
CA GLU A 236 15.12 16.18 -13.50
C GLU A 236 13.75 16.77 -13.88
N ARG A 237 13.40 17.94 -13.33
CA ARG A 237 12.19 18.67 -13.71
C ARG A 237 12.19 19.12 -15.18
N GLN A 238 13.34 19.44 -15.76
CA GLN A 238 13.42 19.81 -17.19
C GLN A 238 13.10 18.63 -18.12
N ARG A 239 13.18 17.40 -17.60
CA ARG A 239 12.88 16.14 -18.30
C ARG A 239 11.48 15.61 -17.96
N TRP A 240 10.57 16.48 -17.50
CA TRP A 240 9.25 16.06 -16.99
C TRP A 240 8.51 15.12 -17.95
N ASP A 241 8.42 15.52 -19.23
CA ASP A 241 7.67 14.75 -20.24
C ASP A 241 8.35 13.41 -20.54
N ASP A 242 9.69 13.36 -20.54
CA ASP A 242 10.45 12.11 -20.68
C ASP A 242 10.15 11.14 -19.53
N TYR A 243 10.05 11.66 -18.30
CA TYR A 243 9.66 10.86 -17.14
C TYR A 243 8.22 10.39 -17.22
N MET A 244 7.27 11.24 -17.63
CA MET A 244 5.87 10.82 -17.78
C MET A 244 5.74 9.72 -18.84
N ALA A 245 6.45 9.85 -19.97
CA ALA A 245 6.52 8.81 -21.00
C ALA A 245 7.21 7.52 -20.51
N ALA A 246 8.20 7.64 -19.62
CA ALA A 246 8.84 6.48 -18.99
C ALA A 246 7.90 5.77 -18.00
N TYR A 247 7.17 6.52 -17.18
CA TYR A 247 6.16 5.98 -16.27
C TYR A 247 5.00 5.32 -17.02
N GLN A 248 4.47 5.94 -18.08
CA GLN A 248 3.44 5.32 -18.92
C GLN A 248 3.88 3.94 -19.41
N ALA A 249 5.09 3.83 -19.98
CA ALA A 249 5.60 2.54 -20.43
C ALA A 249 5.84 1.54 -19.29
N VAL A 250 6.21 1.99 -18.09
CA VAL A 250 6.26 1.12 -16.91
C VAL A 250 4.88 0.52 -16.64
N MET A 251 3.82 1.34 -16.65
CA MET A 251 2.45 0.88 -16.45
C MET A 251 2.06 -0.13 -17.54
N ASP A 252 2.21 0.23 -18.81
CA ASP A 252 1.85 -0.62 -19.95
C ASP A 252 2.55 -1.98 -19.97
N LYS A 253 3.81 -2.02 -19.51
CA LYS A 253 4.65 -3.21 -19.63
C LYS A 253 4.67 -4.07 -18.38
N THR A 254 4.26 -3.54 -17.23
CA THR A 254 4.48 -4.22 -15.93
C THR A 254 3.27 -4.22 -14.99
N ALA A 255 2.15 -3.59 -15.35
CA ALA A 255 0.89 -3.80 -14.63
C ALA A 255 0.38 -5.22 -14.93
N THR A 256 0.54 -6.13 -13.97
CA THR A 256 0.12 -7.53 -14.09
C THR A 256 -0.82 -7.89 -12.96
N GLU A 257 -1.56 -8.99 -13.10
CA GLU A 257 -2.49 -9.46 -12.05
C GLU A 257 -1.79 -9.75 -10.71
N HIS A 258 -0.62 -10.39 -10.75
CA HIS A 258 0.15 -10.78 -9.56
C HIS A 258 0.99 -9.64 -8.96
N ALA A 259 1.17 -8.55 -9.72
CA ALA A 259 1.85 -7.34 -9.28
C ALA A 259 1.15 -6.12 -9.94
N PRO A 260 -0.01 -5.70 -9.41
CA PRO A 260 -0.75 -4.57 -9.95
C PRO A 260 -0.01 -3.25 -9.69
N TRP A 261 -0.23 -2.30 -10.60
CA TRP A 261 0.12 -0.90 -10.41
C TRP A 261 -1.11 -0.09 -10.01
N TYR A 262 -0.89 0.89 -9.14
CA TYR A 262 -1.85 1.90 -8.76
C TYR A 262 -1.24 3.28 -9.00
N VAL A 263 -1.97 4.13 -9.72
CA VAL A 263 -1.58 5.53 -9.91
C VAL A 263 -2.39 6.38 -8.96
N VAL A 264 -1.72 6.96 -7.97
CA VAL A 264 -2.35 7.72 -6.88
C VAL A 264 -2.16 9.21 -7.12
N PRO A 265 -3.22 9.98 -7.42
CA PRO A 265 -3.18 11.44 -7.39
C PRO A 265 -2.59 11.94 -6.06
N ALA A 266 -1.54 12.75 -6.13
CA ALA A 266 -0.69 13.04 -4.98
C ALA A 266 -0.44 14.53 -4.76
N ASP A 267 -1.09 15.43 -5.53
CA ASP A 267 -1.06 16.87 -5.21
C ASP A 267 -1.65 17.09 -3.81
N ARG A 268 -2.74 16.37 -3.50
CA ARG A 268 -3.31 16.33 -2.16
C ARG A 268 -2.60 15.28 -1.30
N LYS A 269 -1.60 15.73 -0.52
CA LYS A 269 -0.83 14.87 0.41
C LYS A 269 -1.72 14.02 1.33
N TRP A 270 -2.86 14.53 1.77
CA TRP A 270 -3.81 13.81 2.63
C TRP A 270 -4.50 12.64 1.89
N TYR A 271 -4.89 12.86 0.63
CA TYR A 271 -5.54 11.83 -0.18
C TYR A 271 -4.55 10.73 -0.55
N ALA A 272 -3.31 11.08 -0.91
CA ALA A 272 -2.28 10.07 -1.19
C ALA A 272 -2.03 9.14 0.01
N ARG A 273 -2.07 9.67 1.24
CA ARG A 273 -1.94 8.84 2.46
C ARG A 273 -3.14 7.91 2.63
N LEU A 274 -4.35 8.45 2.48
CA LEU A 274 -5.60 7.68 2.54
C LEU A 274 -5.58 6.54 1.53
N ALA A 275 -5.32 6.86 0.26
CA ALA A 275 -5.28 5.88 -0.83
C ALA A 275 -4.27 4.76 -0.56
N VAL A 276 -3.02 5.09 -0.20
CA VAL A 276 -2.01 4.05 0.04
C VAL A 276 -2.32 3.20 1.26
N GLN A 277 -2.85 3.79 2.34
CA GLN A 277 -3.27 3.02 3.52
C GLN A 277 -4.41 2.04 3.18
N HIS A 278 -5.41 2.50 2.43
CA HIS A 278 -6.54 1.66 2.02
C HIS A 278 -6.14 0.57 1.02
N LEU A 279 -5.17 0.84 0.13
CA LEU A 279 -4.58 -0.21 -0.72
C LEU A 279 -3.87 -1.28 0.12
N LEU A 280 -3.09 -0.88 1.14
CA LEU A 280 -2.49 -1.83 2.08
C LEU A 280 -3.55 -2.63 2.83
N LEU A 281 -4.55 -1.95 3.38
CA LEU A 281 -5.63 -2.55 4.14
C LEU A 281 -6.39 -3.58 3.30
N ARG A 282 -6.71 -3.24 2.04
CA ARG A 282 -7.37 -4.13 1.09
C ARG A 282 -6.59 -5.42 0.90
N GLU A 283 -5.28 -5.33 0.67
CA GLU A 283 -4.44 -6.51 0.51
C GLU A 283 -4.30 -7.33 1.80
N LEU A 284 -4.13 -6.67 2.95
CA LEU A 284 -4.03 -7.35 4.23
C LEU A 284 -5.33 -8.09 4.59
N ARG A 285 -6.50 -7.47 4.34
CA ARG A 285 -7.81 -8.12 4.47
C ARG A 285 -7.94 -9.31 3.52
N ALA A 286 -7.52 -9.17 2.27
CA ALA A 286 -7.56 -10.25 1.28
C ALA A 286 -6.60 -11.41 1.62
N MET A 287 -5.47 -11.12 2.26
CA MET A 287 -4.57 -12.13 2.78
C MET A 287 -5.16 -12.86 4.00
N ASP A 288 -6.00 -12.19 4.80
CA ASP A 288 -6.58 -12.69 6.05
C ASP A 288 -5.55 -13.46 6.91
N PRO A 289 -4.44 -12.80 7.32
CA PRO A 289 -3.41 -13.45 8.13
C PRO A 289 -3.98 -13.86 9.48
N GLN A 290 -3.61 -15.03 10.00
CA GLN A 290 -4.16 -15.54 11.27
C GLN A 290 -3.16 -15.47 12.43
N TRP A 291 -3.67 -15.44 13.66
CA TRP A 291 -2.83 -15.70 14.83
C TRP A 291 -2.28 -17.13 14.76
N ALA A 292 -1.01 -17.32 15.09
CA ALA A 292 -0.44 -18.66 15.22
C ALA A 292 -1.10 -19.41 16.39
N ALA A 293 -1.39 -20.70 16.17
CA ALA A 293 -1.78 -21.58 17.26
C ALA A 293 -0.61 -21.76 18.24
N ALA A 294 -0.93 -21.97 19.51
CA ALA A 294 0.09 -22.31 20.51
C ALA A 294 0.77 -23.64 20.11
N ASP A 295 2.10 -23.67 20.17
CA ASP A 295 2.92 -24.87 20.03
C ASP A 295 3.14 -25.60 21.37
N PHE A 296 2.42 -25.18 22.41
CA PHE A 296 2.42 -25.72 23.76
C PHE A 296 1.00 -25.92 24.30
N ASP A 297 0.86 -26.77 25.33
CA ASP A 297 -0.40 -26.93 26.06
C ASP A 297 -0.63 -25.72 26.98
N VAL A 298 -1.62 -24.90 26.61
CA VAL A 298 -1.96 -23.66 27.31
C VAL A 298 -2.42 -23.93 28.75
N ALA A 299 -3.25 -24.95 28.98
CA ALA A 299 -3.75 -25.27 30.31
C ALA A 299 -2.61 -25.71 31.22
N GLN A 300 -1.71 -26.56 30.70
CA GLN A 300 -0.51 -26.96 31.43
C GLN A 300 0.39 -25.76 31.79
N GLN A 301 0.57 -24.80 30.88
CA GLN A 301 1.38 -23.61 31.20
C GLN A 301 0.70 -22.70 32.22
N GLN A 302 -0.64 -22.60 32.20
CA GLN A 302 -1.40 -21.86 33.21
C GLN A 302 -1.22 -22.48 34.60
N ASP A 303 -1.30 -23.81 34.70
CA ASP A 303 -1.07 -24.52 35.97
C ASP A 303 0.36 -24.30 36.50
N ARG A 304 1.36 -24.33 35.61
CA ARG A 304 2.77 -24.06 35.99
C ARG A 304 2.97 -22.63 36.49
N LEU A 305 2.32 -21.64 35.86
CA LEU A 305 2.42 -20.24 36.27
C LEU A 305 1.71 -19.98 37.60
N ALA A 306 0.56 -20.62 37.85
CA ALA A 306 -0.16 -20.48 39.11
C ALA A 306 0.63 -21.06 40.31
N ALA A 307 1.60 -21.94 40.06
CA ALA A 307 2.43 -22.59 41.07
C ALA A 307 3.71 -21.81 41.44
N THR A 308 3.99 -20.66 40.82
CA THR A 308 5.14 -19.78 41.13
C THR A 308 4.72 -18.60 42.01
#